data_AF-A0ABD2W260-F1
#
_entry.id   AF-A0ABD2W260-F1
#
_cell.length_a   1.000
_cell.length_b   1.000
_cell.length_c   1.000
_cell.angle_alpha   90.00
_cell.angle_beta   90.00
_cell.angle_gamma   90.00
#
_symmetry.space_group_name_H-M   'P 1'
#
loop_
_entity.id
_entity.type
_entity.pdbx_description
1 polymer ?
#
loop_
_entity_poly.entity_id
_entity_poly.type
_entity_poly.pdbx_seq_one_letter_code
_entity_poly.pdbx_strand_id
1 'polypeptide(L)'
;MVDNESRTYTKSATMVVTDDEAGKSKRAKCDLPIKKTGVRFSNLKPIPTDKDLDPPPFACLNCWKYNHRSDECPAPRKLHCDNCGRKGETTSTCPRCRDEHQRFICELEARRAKERSKKARQPSVNLQRAREVKERAEQEAIYRAKVEAACKANALEDEEKRRRAAEARAEELRHA
;
A
#
# COMPACT_ATOMS: atom_id res chain seq x y z
N MET A 1 43.13 4.79 -11.84
CA MET A 1 43.15 3.86 -10.69
C MET A 1 42.05 4.33 -9.76
N VAL A 2 40.93 3.64 -9.72
CA VAL A 2 39.72 4.04 -8.99
C VAL A 2 39.47 2.93 -7.98
N ASP A 3 39.70 3.25 -6.71
CA ASP A 3 39.56 2.31 -5.61
C ASP A 3 38.08 2.03 -5.35
N ASN A 4 37.71 0.77 -5.58
CA ASN A 4 36.36 0.23 -5.42
C ASN A 4 36.26 -0.44 -4.04
N GLU A 5 35.91 0.34 -3.01
CA GLU A 5 35.73 -0.19 -1.65
C GLU A 5 34.42 -0.99 -1.55
N SER A 6 34.60 -2.31 -1.58
CA SER A 6 33.57 -3.32 -1.36
C SER A 6 33.07 -3.32 0.09
N ARG A 7 31.83 -2.88 0.28
CA ARG A 7 31.10 -2.85 1.55
C ARG A 7 30.54 -4.24 1.88
N THR A 8 31.29 -5.05 2.64
CA THR A 8 30.79 -6.33 3.16
C THR A 8 29.95 -6.10 4.42
N TYR A 9 28.66 -6.39 4.34
CA TYR A 9 27.71 -6.28 5.45
C TYR A 9 27.49 -7.66 6.08
N THR A 10 28.12 -7.92 7.24
CA THR A 10 27.89 -9.14 8.02
C THR A 10 26.66 -8.96 8.91
N LYS A 11 25.59 -9.70 8.57
CA LYS A 11 24.32 -9.73 9.32
C LYS A 11 24.25 -11.05 10.08
N SER A 12 24.83 -11.10 11.28
CA SER A 12 24.71 -12.25 12.19
C SER A 12 23.72 -11.89 13.30
N ALA A 13 22.45 -12.27 13.08
CA ALA A 13 21.39 -12.19 14.09
C ALA A 13 21.23 -13.57 14.73
N THR A 14 21.70 -13.70 15.98
CA THR A 14 21.45 -14.82 16.87
C THR A 14 19.98 -14.79 17.31
N MET A 15 19.18 -15.76 16.87
CA MET A 15 17.85 -16.01 17.42
C MET A 15 17.97 -16.95 18.61
N VAL A 16 17.64 -16.45 19.80
CA VAL A 16 17.46 -17.25 21.00
C VAL A 16 15.99 -17.70 21.01
N VAL A 17 15.78 -19.00 20.84
CA VAL A 17 14.49 -19.67 21.06
C VAL A 17 14.48 -20.14 22.51
N THR A 18 13.53 -19.65 23.30
CA THR A 18 13.22 -20.17 24.63
C THR A 18 11.96 -21.00 24.54
N ASP A 19 12.08 -22.28 24.89
CA ASP A 19 10.97 -23.23 25.00
C ASP A 19 10.28 -23.04 26.37
N ASP A 20 9.08 -22.46 26.38
CA ASP A 20 8.18 -22.46 27.54
C ASP A 20 7.03 -23.45 27.29
N GLU A 21 7.25 -24.68 27.76
CA GLU A 21 6.26 -25.75 27.92
C GLU A 21 5.37 -25.47 29.14
N ALA A 22 4.13 -25.02 28.91
CA ALA A 22 3.12 -24.91 29.97
C ALA A 22 1.74 -25.44 29.53
N GLY A 23 1.48 -26.70 29.91
CA GLY A 23 0.19 -27.23 30.39
C GLY A 23 -1.10 -26.79 29.68
N LYS A 24 -1.51 -27.52 28.64
CA LYS A 24 -2.90 -27.46 28.13
C LYS A 24 -3.77 -28.45 28.89
N SER A 25 -4.42 -27.99 29.97
CA SER A 25 -5.49 -28.74 30.63
C SER A 25 -6.65 -28.94 29.64
N LYS A 26 -7.17 -30.17 29.60
CA LYS A 26 -8.36 -30.54 28.83
C LYS A 26 -9.57 -29.83 29.44
N ARG A 27 -9.87 -28.62 28.98
CA ARG A 27 -11.09 -27.91 29.37
C ARG A 27 -12.30 -28.72 28.90
N ALA A 28 -13.21 -28.96 29.84
CA ALA A 28 -14.50 -29.58 29.61
C ALA A 28 -15.20 -28.91 28.42
N LYS A 29 -15.67 -29.73 27.47
CA LYS A 29 -16.63 -29.30 26.46
C LYS A 29 -17.95 -29.07 27.18
N CYS A 30 -18.32 -27.82 27.41
CA CYS A 30 -19.68 -27.25 27.38
C CYS A 30 -19.50 -25.76 27.72
N ASP A 31 -20.26 -24.90 27.07
CA ASP A 31 -20.17 -23.43 27.15
C ASP A 31 -18.97 -22.82 26.41
N LEU A 32 -18.95 -23.03 25.08
CA LEU A 32 -18.23 -22.09 24.22
C LEU A 32 -18.79 -20.69 24.52
N PRO A 33 -17.93 -19.69 24.83
CA PRO A 33 -18.39 -18.36 25.14
C PRO A 33 -19.27 -17.85 23.99
N ILE A 34 -20.47 -17.37 24.32
CA ILE A 34 -21.35 -16.70 23.36
C ILE A 34 -20.50 -15.64 22.68
N LYS A 35 -20.26 -15.81 21.38
CA LYS A 35 -19.57 -14.81 20.57
C LYS A 35 -20.46 -13.57 20.61
N LYS A 36 -20.07 -12.58 21.44
CA LYS A 36 -20.70 -11.25 21.52
C LYS A 36 -20.54 -10.45 20.22
N THR A 37 -19.85 -11.04 19.24
CA THR A 37 -19.68 -10.53 17.90
C THR A 37 -20.48 -11.43 16.95
N GLY A 38 -21.53 -10.84 16.37
CA GLY A 38 -22.53 -11.38 15.44
C GLY A 38 -22.08 -12.16 14.20
N VAL A 39 -23.08 -12.62 13.47
CA VAL A 39 -22.97 -13.68 12.47
C VAL A 39 -22.71 -13.03 11.11
N ARG A 40 -21.56 -13.32 10.50
CA ARG A 40 -21.07 -12.77 9.20
C ARG A 40 -20.88 -11.23 9.15
N PHE A 41 -19.83 -10.76 9.83
CA PHE A 41 -19.42 -9.35 9.80
C PHE A 41 -18.86 -8.89 8.45
N SER A 42 -19.67 -8.16 7.69
CA SER A 42 -19.18 -7.19 6.72
C SER A 42 -18.85 -5.88 7.44
N ASN A 43 -17.77 -5.82 8.24
CA ASN A 43 -17.24 -4.61 8.93
C ASN A 43 -18.21 -3.73 9.75
N LEU A 44 -19.49 -4.11 9.90
CA LEU A 44 -20.48 -3.39 10.69
C LEU A 44 -20.29 -3.63 12.19
N LYS A 45 -20.72 -2.69 13.03
CA LYS A 45 -20.70 -2.86 14.49
C LYS A 45 -21.64 -4.00 14.90
N PRO A 46 -21.26 -4.84 15.88
CA PRO A 46 -22.16 -5.86 16.41
C PRO A 46 -23.42 -5.22 16.98
N ILE A 47 -24.59 -5.66 16.52
CA ILE A 47 -25.88 -5.25 17.09
C ILE A 47 -26.21 -6.20 18.24
N PRO A 48 -26.70 -5.71 19.40
CA PRO A 48 -27.12 -6.58 20.51
C PRO A 48 -28.17 -7.58 20.05
N THR A 49 -28.00 -8.88 20.32
CA THR A 49 -28.97 -9.93 19.93
C THR A 49 -30.14 -9.98 20.92
N ASP A 50 -31.34 -10.06 20.38
CA ASP A 50 -32.59 -10.28 21.12
C ASP A 50 -32.90 -11.78 21.12
N LYS A 51 -33.04 -12.39 22.30
CA LYS A 51 -33.22 -13.85 22.44
C LYS A 51 -34.56 -14.33 21.87
N ASP A 52 -35.57 -13.45 21.80
CA ASP A 52 -36.91 -13.83 21.37
C ASP A 52 -37.09 -13.71 19.86
N LEU A 53 -36.27 -12.89 19.20
CA LEU A 53 -36.42 -12.54 17.79
C LEU A 53 -35.26 -13.00 16.90
N ASP A 54 -34.06 -13.17 17.46
CA ASP A 54 -32.86 -13.50 16.71
C ASP A 54 -32.51 -14.99 16.86
N PRO A 55 -31.89 -15.61 15.83
CA PRO A 55 -31.44 -16.99 15.93
C PRO A 55 -30.45 -17.18 17.09
N PRO A 56 -30.51 -18.32 17.79
CA PRO A 56 -29.50 -18.66 18.77
C PRO A 56 -28.09 -18.70 18.17
N PRO A 57 -27.05 -18.39 18.95
CA PRO A 57 -25.67 -18.55 18.53
C PRO A 57 -25.43 -19.97 18.01
N PHE A 58 -24.70 -20.11 16.89
CA PHE A 58 -24.39 -21.39 16.24
C PHE A 58 -25.57 -22.15 15.63
N ALA A 59 -26.77 -21.58 15.60
CA ALA A 59 -27.87 -22.10 14.81
C ALA A 59 -27.69 -21.77 13.31
N CYS A 60 -28.23 -22.61 12.45
CA CYS A 60 -28.32 -22.34 11.01
C CYS A 60 -29.17 -21.09 10.76
N LEU A 61 -28.68 -20.07 10.06
CA LEU A 61 -29.44 -18.82 9.84
C LEU A 61 -30.70 -19.02 8.96
N ASN A 62 -30.73 -20.09 8.16
CA ASN A 62 -31.86 -20.40 7.30
C ASN A 62 -33.06 -20.99 8.08
N CYS A 63 -32.83 -22.07 8.84
CA CYS A 63 -33.90 -22.79 9.54
C CYS A 63 -33.89 -22.62 11.07
N TRP A 64 -32.82 -22.05 11.64
CA TRP A 64 -32.56 -21.89 13.08
C TRP A 64 -32.43 -23.19 13.87
N LYS A 65 -32.10 -24.29 13.19
CA LYS A 65 -31.76 -25.56 13.84
C LYS A 65 -30.25 -25.64 14.04
N TYR A 66 -29.83 -26.35 15.08
CA TYR A 66 -28.44 -26.73 15.28
C TYR A 66 -28.06 -27.86 14.31
N ASN A 67 -26.78 -28.27 14.32
CA ASN A 67 -26.22 -29.42 13.58
C ASN A 67 -25.77 -29.18 12.12
N HIS A 68 -26.00 -28.00 11.53
CA HIS A 68 -25.49 -27.71 10.18
C HIS A 68 -25.29 -26.21 9.97
N ARG A 69 -24.46 -25.86 8.98
CA ARG A 69 -24.27 -24.46 8.54
C ARG A 69 -25.36 -24.05 7.56
N SER A 70 -25.61 -22.76 7.39
CA SER A 70 -26.61 -22.25 6.43
C SER A 70 -26.42 -22.77 5.00
N ASP A 71 -25.18 -23.05 4.61
CA ASP A 71 -24.83 -23.56 3.28
C ASP A 71 -25.13 -25.07 3.11
N GLU A 72 -25.25 -25.80 4.22
CA GLU A 72 -25.56 -27.25 4.30
C GLU A 72 -27.01 -27.49 4.72
N CYS A 73 -27.86 -26.45 4.71
CA CYS A 73 -29.23 -26.56 5.17
C CYS A 73 -30.07 -27.40 4.21
N PRO A 74 -30.73 -28.48 4.68
CA PRO A 74 -31.59 -29.31 3.83
C PRO A 74 -32.92 -28.62 3.48
N ALA A 75 -33.29 -27.57 4.22
CA ALA A 75 -34.47 -26.77 3.93
C ALA A 75 -34.20 -25.78 2.78
N PRO A 76 -35.20 -25.42 1.97
CA PRO A 76 -35.05 -24.40 0.94
C PRO A 76 -34.54 -23.08 1.54
N ARG A 77 -33.71 -22.34 0.80
CA ARG A 77 -33.14 -21.07 1.25
C ARG A 77 -34.25 -20.05 1.47
N LYS A 78 -34.31 -19.50 2.68
CA LYS A 78 -35.21 -18.43 3.10
C LYS A 78 -34.45 -17.13 3.19
N LEU A 79 -35.15 -16.04 2.90
CA LEU A 79 -34.65 -14.69 3.09
C LEU A 79 -34.37 -14.48 4.59
N HIS A 80 -33.19 -13.98 4.91
CA HIS A 80 -32.82 -13.59 6.27
C HIS A 80 -31.87 -12.40 6.22
N CYS A 81 -31.88 -11.61 7.30
CA CYS A 81 -30.95 -10.50 7.44
C CYS A 81 -29.54 -11.05 7.65
N ASP A 82 -28.58 -10.65 6.81
CA ASP A 82 -27.20 -11.13 6.90
C ASP A 82 -26.48 -10.66 8.18
N ASN A 83 -27.01 -9.61 8.84
CA ASN A 83 -26.42 -9.04 10.06
C ASN A 83 -27.00 -9.67 11.34
N CYS A 84 -28.32 -9.63 11.53
CA CYS A 84 -28.97 -10.18 12.74
C CYS A 84 -29.51 -11.61 12.58
N GLY A 85 -29.66 -12.12 11.36
CA GLY A 85 -30.18 -13.48 11.10
C GLY A 85 -31.70 -13.62 11.17
N ARG A 86 -32.46 -12.52 11.34
CA ARG A 86 -33.93 -12.54 11.36
C ARG A 86 -34.49 -13.00 10.02
N LYS A 87 -35.48 -13.89 10.06
CA LYS A 87 -36.15 -14.45 8.87
C LYS A 87 -37.10 -13.44 8.23
N GLY A 88 -37.24 -13.51 6.90
CA GLY A 88 -38.24 -12.76 6.13
C GLY A 88 -37.83 -11.33 5.75
N GLU A 89 -36.62 -10.91 6.08
CA GLU A 89 -36.12 -9.56 5.78
C GLU A 89 -34.67 -9.58 5.28
N THR A 90 -34.25 -8.50 4.64
CA THR A 90 -32.87 -8.25 4.21
C THR A 90 -32.20 -7.24 5.14
N THR A 91 -30.88 -7.10 5.05
CA THR A 91 -30.14 -6.05 5.79
C THR A 91 -30.67 -4.63 5.49
N SER A 92 -31.17 -4.39 4.28
CA SER A 92 -31.77 -3.12 3.86
C SER A 92 -33.18 -2.88 4.39
N THR A 93 -33.93 -3.94 4.71
CA THR A 93 -35.32 -3.84 5.22
C THR A 93 -35.44 -4.11 6.71
N CYS A 94 -34.38 -4.64 7.35
CA CYS A 94 -34.36 -4.97 8.77
C CYS A 94 -34.45 -3.70 9.63
N PRO A 95 -35.45 -3.56 10.53
CA PRO A 95 -35.62 -2.36 11.33
C PRO A 95 -34.47 -2.08 12.29
N ARG A 96 -33.70 -3.11 12.67
CA ARG A 96 -32.51 -2.97 13.53
C ARG A 96 -31.22 -2.67 12.75
N CYS A 97 -31.10 -3.16 11.52
CA CYS A 97 -29.85 -3.12 10.77
C CYS A 97 -29.84 -2.06 9.67
N ARG A 98 -31.02 -1.63 9.18
CA ARG A 98 -31.16 -0.75 8.02
C ARG A 98 -30.41 0.55 8.18
N ASP A 99 -30.60 1.25 9.29
CA ASP A 99 -30.04 2.59 9.49
C ASP A 99 -28.50 2.53 9.57
N GLU A 100 -27.95 1.58 10.33
CA GLU A 100 -26.50 1.38 10.42
C GLU A 100 -25.91 0.90 9.09
N HIS A 101 -26.63 0.06 8.35
CA HIS A 101 -26.23 -0.34 7.00
C HIS A 101 -26.19 0.84 6.03
N GLN A 102 -27.20 1.71 6.04
CA GLN A 102 -27.23 2.93 5.23
C GLN A 102 -26.07 3.87 5.56
N ARG A 103 -25.77 4.06 6.86
CA ARG A 103 -24.62 4.86 7.30
C ARG A 103 -23.31 4.31 6.76
N PHE A 104 -23.11 3.00 6.85
CA PHE A 104 -21.94 2.32 6.30
C PHE A 104 -21.81 2.48 4.78
N ILE A 105 -22.90 2.36 4.03
CA ILE A 105 -22.89 2.57 2.57
C ILE A 105 -22.50 4.01 2.25
N CYS A 106 -23.11 5.00 2.92
CA CYS A 106 -22.77 6.41 2.74
C CYS A 106 -21.28 6.70 3.05
N GLU A 107 -20.75 6.14 4.14
CA GLU A 107 -19.33 6.27 4.49
C GLU A 107 -18.42 5.64 3.43
N LEU A 108 -18.77 4.45 2.93
CA LEU A 108 -18.02 3.76 1.89
C LEU A 108 -18.00 4.55 0.58
N GLU A 109 -19.15 5.12 0.20
CA GLU A 109 -19.29 5.98 -0.97
C GLU A 109 -18.47 7.26 -0.83
N ALA A 110 -18.51 7.91 0.34
CA ALA A 110 -17.70 9.09 0.64
C ALA A 110 -16.20 8.76 0.56
N ARG A 111 -15.76 7.60 1.05
CA ARG A 111 -14.37 7.14 0.92
C ARG A 111 -13.98 6.94 -0.54
N ARG A 112 -14.80 6.24 -1.32
CA ARG A 112 -14.59 6.03 -2.77
C ARG A 112 -14.58 7.35 -3.54
N ALA A 113 -15.40 8.32 -3.16
CA ALA A 113 -15.40 9.66 -3.74
C ALA A 113 -14.07 10.38 -3.45
N LYS A 114 -13.58 10.33 -2.21
CA LYS A 114 -12.26 10.89 -1.83
C LYS A 114 -11.12 10.24 -2.62
N GLU A 115 -11.14 8.92 -2.80
CA GLU A 115 -10.14 8.20 -3.60
C GLU A 115 -10.18 8.60 -5.08
N ARG A 116 -11.38 8.71 -5.67
CA ARG A 116 -11.55 9.22 -7.04
C ARG A 116 -11.00 10.63 -7.18
N SER A 117 -11.29 11.53 -6.23
CA SER A 117 -10.75 12.89 -6.22
C SER A 117 -9.23 12.92 -6.06
N LYS A 118 -8.63 12.05 -5.24
CA LYS A 118 -7.17 11.91 -5.12
C LYS A 118 -6.54 11.44 -6.43
N LYS A 119 -7.12 10.42 -7.07
CA LYS A 119 -6.65 9.90 -8.35
C LYS A 119 -6.78 10.93 -9.47
N ALA A 120 -7.83 11.75 -9.47
CA ALA A 120 -8.01 12.85 -10.43
C ALA A 120 -7.01 14.01 -10.23
N ARG A 121 -6.54 14.24 -8.98
CA ARG A 121 -5.51 15.26 -8.68
C ARG A 121 -4.09 14.79 -9.02
N GLN A 122 -3.85 13.48 -9.09
CA GLN A 122 -2.54 12.98 -9.47
C GLN A 122 -2.26 13.35 -10.93
N PRO A 123 -1.09 13.93 -11.24
CA PRO A 123 -0.71 14.16 -12.62
C PRO A 123 -0.70 12.80 -13.34
N SER A 124 -1.17 12.79 -14.58
CA SER A 124 -1.07 11.57 -15.38
C SER A 124 0.38 11.12 -15.47
N VAL A 125 0.61 9.80 -15.49
CA VAL A 125 1.97 9.22 -15.64
C VAL A 125 2.67 9.80 -16.88
N ASN A 126 1.89 10.10 -17.93
CA ASN A 126 2.38 10.74 -19.14
C ASN A 126 2.91 12.16 -18.89
N LEU A 127 2.24 12.97 -18.06
CA LEU A 127 2.69 14.31 -17.71
C LEU A 127 3.96 14.26 -16.85
N GLN A 128 4.06 13.32 -15.90
CA GLN A 128 5.27 13.12 -15.11
C GLN A 128 6.46 12.74 -16.01
N ARG A 129 6.27 11.74 -16.88
CA ARG A 129 7.30 11.32 -17.84
C ARG A 129 7.72 12.45 -18.78
N ALA A 130 6.77 13.29 -19.22
CA ALA A 130 7.09 14.46 -20.04
C ALA A 130 7.94 15.50 -19.30
N ARG A 131 7.72 15.69 -17.98
CA ARG A 131 8.56 16.56 -17.14
C ARG A 131 9.96 15.98 -16.99
N GLU A 132 10.08 14.69 -16.71
CA GLU A 132 11.38 14.00 -16.59
C GLU A 132 12.20 14.07 -17.88
N VAL A 133 11.55 13.91 -19.04
CA VAL A 133 12.22 14.03 -20.35
C VAL A 133 12.73 15.46 -20.57
N LYS A 134 11.95 16.48 -20.21
CA LYS A 134 12.38 17.88 -20.31
C LYS A 134 13.56 18.17 -19.38
N GLU A 135 13.47 17.76 -18.12
CA GLU A 135 14.54 17.95 -17.14
C GLU A 135 15.83 17.26 -17.60
N ARG A 136 15.73 16.03 -18.13
CA ARG A 136 16.89 15.32 -18.68
C ARG A 136 17.51 16.05 -19.87
N ALA A 137 16.69 16.59 -20.77
CA ALA A 137 17.16 17.35 -21.92
C ALA A 137 17.86 18.65 -21.49
N GLU A 138 17.33 19.35 -20.48
CA GLU A 138 17.96 20.54 -19.89
C GLU A 138 19.32 20.21 -19.25
N GLN A 139 19.39 19.13 -18.47
CA GLN A 139 20.63 18.66 -17.87
C GLN A 139 21.67 18.29 -18.94
N GLU A 140 21.25 17.61 -20.00
CA GLU A 140 22.13 17.26 -21.11
C GLU A 140 22.64 18.50 -21.85
N ALA A 141 21.78 19.51 -22.07
CA ALA A 141 22.18 20.78 -22.67
C ALA A 141 23.21 21.52 -21.81
N ILE A 142 22.99 21.58 -20.49
CA ILE A 142 23.93 22.17 -19.53
C ILE A 142 25.27 21.43 -19.58
N TYR A 143 25.24 20.09 -19.60
CA TYR A 143 26.46 19.28 -19.67
C TYR A 143 27.23 19.52 -20.97
N ARG A 144 26.55 19.53 -22.12
CA ARG A 144 27.17 19.81 -23.42
C ARG A 144 27.82 21.19 -23.46
N ALA A 145 27.14 22.21 -22.94
CA ALA A 145 27.68 23.57 -22.87
C ALA A 145 28.95 23.64 -22.00
N LYS A 146 28.97 22.91 -20.87
CA LYS A 146 30.17 22.82 -20.01
C LYS A 146 31.34 22.16 -20.72
N VAL A 147 31.10 21.06 -21.45
CA VAL A 147 32.13 20.37 -22.23
C VAL A 147 32.68 21.30 -23.32
N GLU A 148 31.80 21.98 -24.06
CA GLU A 148 32.22 22.94 -25.09
C GLU A 148 33.06 24.09 -24.51
N ALA A 149 32.65 24.65 -23.37
CA ALA A 149 33.41 25.70 -22.70
C ALA A 149 34.80 25.21 -22.25
N ALA A 150 34.89 23.99 -21.72
CA ALA A 150 36.17 23.39 -21.34
C ALA A 150 37.08 23.16 -22.56
N CYS A 151 36.53 22.66 -23.67
CA CYS A 151 37.29 22.52 -24.92
C CYS A 151 37.81 23.86 -25.44
N LYS A 152 37.00 24.92 -25.39
CA LYS A 152 37.41 26.28 -25.78
C LYS A 152 38.51 26.83 -24.87
N ALA A 153 38.40 26.63 -23.55
CA ALA A 153 39.43 27.05 -22.60
C ALA A 153 40.77 26.38 -22.89
N ASN A 154 40.78 25.06 -23.07
CA ASN A 154 42.00 24.32 -23.40
C ASN A 154 42.63 24.79 -24.72
N ALA A 155 41.80 25.10 -25.74
CA ALA A 155 42.30 25.61 -27.02
C ALA A 155 42.98 26.98 -26.89
N LEU A 156 42.42 27.88 -26.07
CA LEU A 156 43.02 29.18 -25.78
C LEU A 156 44.33 29.05 -25.01
N GLU A 157 44.40 28.15 -24.03
CA GLU A 157 45.63 27.85 -23.30
C GLU A 157 46.72 27.33 -24.25
N ASP A 158 46.36 26.46 -25.19
CA ASP A 158 47.31 25.92 -26.17
C ASP A 158 47.77 26.97 -27.18
N GLU A 159 46.88 27.87 -27.62
CA GLU A 159 47.26 29.03 -28.45
C GLU A 159 48.21 29.97 -27.72
N GLU A 160 47.94 30.26 -26.44
CA GLU A 160 48.83 31.07 -25.60
C GLU A 160 50.20 30.40 -25.41
N LYS A 161 50.24 29.08 -25.16
CA LYS A 161 51.50 28.32 -25.10
C LYS A 161 52.28 28.42 -26.41
N ARG A 162 51.61 28.31 -27.56
CA ARG A 162 52.25 28.48 -28.89
C ARG A 162 52.80 29.89 -29.08
N ARG A 163 52.06 30.92 -28.67
CA ARG A 163 52.51 32.32 -28.73
C ARG A 163 53.76 32.53 -27.87
N ARG A 164 53.74 32.08 -26.62
CA ARG A 164 54.89 32.16 -25.70
C ARG A 164 56.11 31.42 -26.26
N ALA A 165 55.92 30.24 -26.85
CA ALA A 165 57.00 29.47 -27.46
C ALA A 165 57.57 30.16 -28.71
N ALA A 166 56.74 30.82 -29.52
CA ALA A 166 57.19 31.58 -30.68
C ALA A 166 57.96 32.85 -30.28
N GLU A 167 57.49 33.56 -29.26
CA GLU A 167 58.18 34.73 -28.68
C GLU A 167 59.56 34.34 -28.14
N ALA A 168 59.64 33.24 -27.38
CA ALA A 168 60.91 32.72 -26.87
C ALA A 168 61.89 32.40 -28.01
N ARG A 169 61.44 31.70 -29.07
CA ARG A 169 62.28 31.43 -30.25
C ARG A 169 62.74 32.70 -30.96
N ALA A 170 61.87 33.70 -31.06
CA ALA A 170 62.22 34.99 -31.67
C ALA A 170 63.26 35.74 -30.83
N GLU A 171 63.19 35.64 -29.50
CA GLU A 171 64.19 36.17 -28.59
C GLU A 171 65.54 35.46 -28.72
N GLU A 172 65.55 34.12 -28.77
CA GLU A 172 66.76 33.34 -29.04
C GLU A 172 67.46 33.78 -30.34
N LEU A 173 66.69 34.00 -31.41
CA LEU A 173 67.22 34.49 -32.70
C LEU A 173 67.76 35.93 -32.65
N ARG A 174 67.30 36.78 -31.72
CA ARG A 174 67.83 38.15 -31.55
C ARG A 174 69.17 38.17 -30.81
N HIS A 175 69.47 37.12 -30.05
CA HIS A 175 70.69 37.00 -29.25
C HIS A 175 71.79 36.14 -29.89
N ALA A 176 71.49 35.45 -30.99
CA ALA A 176 72.44 34.68 -31.79
C ALA A 176 73.17 35.56 -32.82
#